data_AF-A0A0A7S217-F1
#
_entry.id   AF-A0A0A7S217-F1
#
_cell.length_a   1.000
_cell.length_b   1.000
_cell.length_c   1.000
_cell.angle_alpha   90.00
_cell.angle_beta   90.00
_cell.angle_gamma   90.00
#
_symmetry.space_group_name_H-M   'P 1'
#
loop_
_entity.id
_entity.type
_entity.pdbx_description
1 polymer ?
#
loop_
_entity_poly.entity_id
_entity_poly.type
_entity_poly.pdbx_seq_one_letter_code
_entity_poly.pdbx_strand_id
1 'polypeptide(L)'
;MIMRQRMKQIQLPDDKSAKIELLKHVLFGALIEFNDTLEVISSNTPTICPTYVIIDAIHRPDITVLFEGYNLDWRCLWKGESAEKFALHAPYIAQLKEDNEFTDWLLSQGFGKGWGIFLRSYYSINELTDHLRKFNQVYSDVDKIWLMFRYYSPVAIKQVLPYLPGNDFIDFMRQINQLMSEVSEKSLMIIR
;
A
#
# COMPACT_ATOMS: atom_id res chain seq x y z
N MET A 1 -14.09 -24.49 -9.12
CA MET A 1 -13.15 -23.37 -9.32
C MET A 1 -12.78 -22.86 -7.93
N ILE A 2 -11.63 -23.30 -7.39
CA ILE A 2 -11.19 -22.90 -6.06
C ILE A 2 -10.90 -21.41 -6.12
N MET A 3 -11.67 -20.57 -5.44
CA MET A 3 -11.27 -19.19 -5.18
C MET A 3 -9.92 -19.27 -4.46
N ARG A 4 -8.82 -18.98 -5.15
CA ARG A 4 -7.54 -18.75 -4.50
C ARG A 4 -7.76 -17.63 -3.49
N GLN A 5 -7.44 -17.90 -2.23
CA GLN A 5 -7.58 -16.93 -1.17
C GLN A 5 -6.60 -15.78 -1.43
N ARG A 6 -7.08 -14.68 -2.03
CA ARG A 6 -6.29 -13.47 -2.36
C ARG A 6 -5.76 -12.74 -1.12
N MET A 7 -6.27 -13.09 0.06
CA MET A 7 -6.00 -12.42 1.33
C MET A 7 -5.38 -13.38 2.33
N LYS A 8 -4.32 -12.91 3.00
CA LYS A 8 -3.77 -13.55 4.19
C LYS A 8 -3.78 -12.54 5.33
N GLN A 9 -4.37 -12.92 6.47
CA GLN A 9 -4.31 -12.11 7.68
C GLN A 9 -3.22 -12.64 8.61
N ILE A 10 -2.43 -11.73 9.19
CA ILE A 10 -1.37 -12.00 10.15
C ILE A 10 -1.74 -11.33 11.48
N GLN A 11 -1.58 -12.06 12.58
CA GLN A 11 -1.67 -11.49 13.92
C GLN A 11 -0.34 -10.88 14.31
N LEU A 12 -0.39 -9.68 14.88
CA LEU A 12 0.78 -8.95 15.34
C LEU A 12 0.99 -9.23 16.84
N PRO A 13 2.25 -9.38 17.29
CA PRO A 13 2.58 -9.46 18.71
C PRO A 13 2.06 -8.26 19.50
N ASP A 14 1.75 -8.48 20.77
CA ASP A 14 1.41 -7.40 21.71
C ASP A 14 2.66 -6.58 22.11
N ASP A 15 3.84 -7.22 22.13
CA ASP A 15 5.10 -6.52 22.36
C ASP A 15 5.42 -5.58 21.19
N LYS A 16 5.73 -4.31 21.53
CA LYS A 16 5.93 -3.26 20.54
C LYS A 16 7.14 -3.51 19.64
N SER A 17 8.25 -3.99 20.21
CA SER A 17 9.48 -4.22 19.46
C SER A 17 9.31 -5.39 18.50
N ALA A 18 8.76 -6.51 18.99
CA ALA A 18 8.47 -7.68 18.17
C ALA A 18 7.43 -7.38 17.07
N LYS A 19 6.44 -6.52 17.34
CA LYS A 19 5.50 -6.03 16.33
C LYS A 19 6.21 -5.25 15.23
N ILE A 20 7.07 -4.30 15.57
CA ILE A 20 7.81 -3.49 14.58
C ILE A 20 8.73 -4.38 13.76
N GLU A 21 9.44 -5.31 14.39
CA GLU A 21 10.31 -6.28 13.71
C GLU A 21 9.52 -7.14 12.70
N LEU A 22 8.36 -7.67 13.10
CA LEU A 22 7.50 -8.43 12.21
C LEU A 22 6.98 -7.57 11.05
N LEU A 23 6.57 -6.33 11.31
CA LEU A 23 6.13 -5.40 10.26
C LEU A 23 7.26 -5.12 9.27
N LYS A 24 8.48 -4.84 9.73
CA LYS A 24 9.65 -4.66 8.86
C LYS A 24 9.94 -5.90 8.05
N HIS A 25 9.91 -7.08 8.66
CA HIS A 25 10.11 -8.34 7.96
C HIS A 25 9.08 -8.53 6.84
N VAL A 26 7.80 -8.21 7.07
CA VAL A 26 6.75 -8.31 6.03
C VAL A 26 6.95 -7.26 4.93
N LEU A 27 7.36 -6.04 5.30
CA LEU A 27 7.50 -4.92 4.38
C LEU A 27 8.76 -5.01 3.52
N PHE A 28 9.87 -5.52 4.04
CA PHE A 28 11.19 -5.47 3.38
C PHE A 28 11.81 -6.85 3.14
N GLY A 29 11.27 -7.91 3.75
CA GLY A 29 11.77 -9.28 3.61
C GLY A 29 11.59 -9.86 2.21
N ALA A 30 11.98 -11.13 2.04
CA ALA A 30 11.86 -11.82 0.77
C ALA A 30 10.39 -11.92 0.31
N LEU A 31 10.15 -11.69 -0.98
CA LEU A 31 8.86 -12.03 -1.59
C LEU A 31 8.78 -13.55 -1.72
N ILE A 32 8.00 -14.19 -0.84
CA ILE A 32 7.68 -15.61 -0.96
C ILE A 32 6.45 -15.74 -1.88
N GLU A 33 6.62 -16.38 -3.04
CA GLU A 33 5.51 -16.72 -3.94
C GLU A 33 4.60 -17.77 -3.30
N PHE A 34 3.30 -17.74 -3.66
CA PHE A 34 2.25 -18.58 -3.05
C PHE A 34 2.32 -20.07 -3.45
N ASN A 35 3.46 -20.56 -3.95
CA ASN A 35 3.59 -21.92 -4.46
C ASN A 35 4.71 -22.67 -3.73
N ASP A 36 4.36 -23.39 -2.67
CA ASP A 36 5.25 -24.30 -1.91
C ASP A 36 5.80 -25.47 -2.76
N THR A 37 5.47 -25.55 -4.05
CA THR A 37 5.74 -26.71 -4.93
C THR A 37 6.69 -26.43 -6.09
N LEU A 38 7.17 -25.19 -6.28
CA LEU A 38 8.11 -24.87 -7.35
C LEU A 38 9.42 -24.36 -6.77
N GLU A 39 10.51 -25.07 -7.06
CA GLU A 39 11.85 -24.54 -6.86
C GLU A 39 12.06 -23.35 -7.79
N VAL A 40 12.12 -22.15 -7.20
CA VAL A 40 12.45 -20.93 -7.91
C VAL A 40 13.96 -20.93 -8.15
N ILE A 41 14.37 -21.04 -9.42
CA ILE A 41 15.76 -20.76 -9.82
C ILE A 41 15.92 -19.23 -9.76
N SER A 42 16.34 -18.70 -8.62
CA SER A 42 16.65 -17.28 -8.46
C SER A 42 18.07 -16.98 -8.95
N SER A 43 18.24 -15.92 -9.73
CA SER A 43 19.57 -15.35 -9.96
C SER A 43 20.23 -14.92 -8.64
N ASN A 44 21.56 -15.00 -8.53
CA ASN A 44 22.35 -14.51 -7.38
C ASN A 44 22.25 -12.99 -7.13
N THR A 45 21.48 -12.26 -7.93
CA THR A 45 21.19 -10.84 -7.73
C THR A 45 19.77 -10.74 -7.18
N PRO A 46 19.56 -10.20 -5.97
CA PRO A 46 18.22 -9.97 -5.46
C PRO A 46 17.50 -8.99 -6.38
N THR A 47 16.38 -9.39 -6.98
CA THR A 47 15.50 -8.45 -7.66
C THR A 47 14.92 -7.52 -6.59
N ILE A 48 15.37 -6.26 -6.57
CA ILE A 48 14.89 -5.27 -5.62
C ILE A 48 13.43 -5.01 -5.93
N CYS A 49 12.54 -5.31 -4.99
CA CYS A 49 11.13 -4.93 -5.04
C CYS A 49 10.89 -3.91 -3.92
N PRO A 50 11.01 -2.60 -4.24
CA PRO A 50 10.85 -1.53 -3.27
C PRO A 50 9.51 -1.54 -2.53
N THR A 51 9.53 -0.93 -1.36
CA THR A 51 8.37 -0.77 -0.51
C THR A 51 7.92 0.68 -0.54
N TYR A 52 6.62 0.87 -0.67
CA TYR A 52 5.98 2.18 -0.70
C TYR A 52 4.91 2.24 0.37
N VAL A 53 4.62 3.45 0.85
CA VAL A 53 3.42 3.76 1.63
C VAL A 53 2.56 4.72 0.84
N ILE A 54 1.24 4.54 0.88
CA ILE A 54 0.28 5.58 0.52
C ILE A 54 -0.35 6.07 1.81
N ILE A 55 -0.26 7.38 2.06
CA ILE A 55 -0.89 8.04 3.21
C ILE A 55 -1.96 8.98 2.71
N ASP A 56 -3.14 8.88 3.31
CA ASP A 56 -4.27 9.75 3.04
C ASP A 56 -4.17 10.99 3.94
N ALA A 57 -3.94 12.16 3.33
CA ALA A 57 -3.78 13.40 4.08
C ALA A 57 -5.04 13.81 4.86
N ILE A 58 -6.22 13.25 4.55
CA ILE A 58 -7.41 13.42 5.39
C ILE A 58 -7.13 12.99 6.84
N HIS A 59 -6.33 11.93 7.03
CA HIS A 59 -5.96 11.41 8.35
C HIS A 59 -4.65 12.00 8.87
N ARG A 60 -3.76 12.46 7.98
CA ARG A 60 -2.48 13.09 8.34
C ARG A 60 -2.15 14.28 7.42
N PRO A 61 -2.74 15.48 7.67
CA PRO A 61 -2.64 16.61 6.74
C PRO A 61 -1.22 17.17 6.53
N ASP A 62 -0.33 17.00 7.52
CA ASP A 62 1.06 17.46 7.53
C ASP A 62 2.04 16.44 6.92
N ILE A 63 1.55 15.37 6.28
CA ILE A 63 2.41 14.27 5.86
C ILE A 63 3.50 14.68 4.85
N THR A 64 3.23 15.62 3.96
CA THR A 64 4.23 16.10 2.98
C THR A 64 5.39 16.82 3.67
N VAL A 65 5.13 17.55 4.76
CA VAL A 65 6.18 18.18 5.57
C VAL A 65 7.09 17.13 6.20
N LEU A 66 6.51 16.01 6.66
CA LEU A 66 7.29 14.89 7.18
C LEU A 66 8.10 14.22 6.07
N PHE A 67 7.50 13.97 4.90
CA PHE A 67 8.23 13.40 3.78
C PHE A 67 9.42 14.26 3.33
N GLU A 68 9.24 15.59 3.29
CA GLU A 68 10.31 16.54 3.00
C GLU A 68 11.38 16.55 4.10
N GLY A 69 10.97 16.62 5.38
CA GLY A 69 11.89 16.66 6.52
C GLY A 69 12.78 15.42 6.66
N TYR A 70 12.26 14.25 6.27
CA TYR A 70 13.02 12.99 6.24
C TYR A 70 13.63 12.67 4.87
N ASN A 71 13.50 13.58 3.88
CA ASN A 71 14.04 13.45 2.53
C ASN A 71 13.61 12.16 1.80
N LEU A 72 12.31 11.85 1.84
CA LEU A 72 11.74 10.72 1.10
C LEU A 72 11.51 11.09 -0.37
N ASP A 73 11.56 10.09 -1.25
CA ASP A 73 11.02 10.24 -2.61
C ASP A 73 9.50 10.02 -2.57
N TRP A 74 8.71 11.06 -2.89
CA TRP A 74 7.25 11.04 -2.74
C TRP A 74 6.51 11.79 -3.86
N ARG A 75 5.24 11.44 -4.10
CA ARG A 75 4.37 12.07 -5.11
C ARG A 75 2.92 12.19 -4.60
N CYS A 76 2.21 13.23 -5.04
CA CYS A 76 0.76 13.31 -4.88
C CYS A 76 0.07 12.37 -5.87
N LEU A 77 -0.90 11.58 -5.41
CA LEU A 77 -1.67 10.68 -6.27
C LEU A 77 -2.87 11.37 -6.95
N TRP A 78 -3.15 12.64 -6.64
CA TRP A 78 -4.04 13.50 -7.45
C TRP A 78 -3.24 14.32 -8.47
N LYS A 79 -3.92 14.93 -9.46
CA LYS A 79 -3.32 15.78 -10.51
C LYS A 79 -4.10 17.09 -10.65
N GLY A 80 -3.41 18.10 -11.21
CA GLY A 80 -4.00 19.38 -11.60
C GLY A 80 -4.57 20.17 -10.42
N GLU A 81 -5.60 20.96 -10.70
CA GLU A 81 -6.22 21.88 -9.74
C GLU A 81 -6.70 21.19 -8.46
N SER A 82 -7.16 19.93 -8.54
CA SER A 82 -7.57 19.17 -7.36
C SER A 82 -6.40 18.89 -6.40
N ALA A 83 -5.20 18.65 -6.92
CA ALA A 83 -4.03 18.42 -6.09
C ALA A 83 -3.61 19.69 -5.34
N GLU A 84 -3.77 20.86 -5.95
CA GLU A 84 -3.45 22.15 -5.32
C GLU A 84 -4.51 22.56 -4.30
N LYS A 85 -5.79 22.56 -4.71
CA LYS A 85 -6.90 23.01 -3.85
C LYS A 85 -7.16 22.10 -2.65
N PHE A 86 -6.91 20.80 -2.80
CA PHE A 86 -7.20 19.80 -1.79
C PHE A 86 -5.94 19.05 -1.35
N ALA A 87 -4.77 19.71 -1.38
CA ALA A 87 -3.50 19.13 -0.97
C ALA A 87 -3.56 18.47 0.41
N LEU A 88 -4.25 19.08 1.37
CA LEU A 88 -4.43 18.56 2.74
C LEU A 88 -5.39 17.37 2.84
N HIS A 89 -6.02 16.96 1.74
CA HIS A 89 -6.94 15.82 1.65
C HIS A 89 -6.51 14.79 0.61
N ALA A 90 -5.41 15.04 -0.09
CA ALA A 90 -4.93 14.18 -1.15
C ALA A 90 -4.21 12.95 -0.61
N PRO A 91 -4.28 11.81 -1.31
CA PRO A 91 -3.39 10.68 -1.09
C PRO A 91 -1.98 10.98 -1.62
N TYR A 92 -0.97 10.62 -0.84
CA TYR A 92 0.45 10.74 -1.21
C TYR A 92 1.14 9.40 -1.11
N ILE A 93 1.94 9.06 -2.12
CA ILE A 93 2.80 7.89 -2.12
C ILE A 93 4.24 8.30 -1.81
N ALA A 94 4.93 7.53 -0.96
CA ALA A 94 6.36 7.70 -0.69
C ALA A 94 7.08 6.36 -0.68
N GLN A 95 8.33 6.35 -1.13
CA GLN A 95 9.19 5.17 -1.04
C GLN A 95 9.79 5.06 0.36
N LEU A 96 9.68 3.88 0.96
CA LEU A 96 10.25 3.57 2.26
C LEU A 96 11.60 2.86 2.10
N LYS A 97 12.46 3.08 3.09
CA LYS A 97 13.68 2.29 3.31
C LYS A 97 13.65 1.73 4.72
N GLU A 98 14.13 0.49 4.89
CA GLU A 98 14.08 -0.23 6.17
C GLU A 98 14.87 0.47 7.29
N ASP A 99 15.95 1.14 6.92
CA ASP A 99 16.91 1.84 7.79
C ASP A 99 16.59 3.33 7.99
N ASN A 100 15.49 3.84 7.43
CA ASN A 100 15.11 5.23 7.58
C ASN A 100 14.27 5.48 8.84
N GLU A 101 14.61 6.53 9.60
CA GLU A 101 13.91 6.92 10.84
C GLU A 101 12.41 7.20 10.62
N PHE A 102 12.00 7.70 9.45
CA PHE A 102 10.60 7.87 9.09
C PHE A 102 9.85 6.54 9.11
N THR A 103 10.47 5.45 8.64
CA THR A 103 9.85 4.12 8.65
C THR A 103 9.61 3.66 10.08
N ASP A 104 10.58 3.83 10.98
CA ASP A 104 10.42 3.49 12.40
C ASP A 104 9.32 4.33 13.08
N TRP A 105 9.30 5.63 12.81
CA TRP A 105 8.25 6.52 13.29
C TRP A 105 6.87 6.09 12.77
N LEU A 106 6.75 5.85 11.46
CA LEU A 106 5.49 5.47 10.83
C LEU A 106 4.94 4.16 11.40
N LEU A 107 5.78 3.13 11.54
CA LEU A 107 5.37 1.84 12.08
C LEU A 107 5.03 1.92 13.57
N SER A 108 5.71 2.78 14.33
CA SER A 108 5.46 2.91 15.78
C SER A 108 4.28 3.80 16.13
N GLN A 109 4.00 4.84 15.34
CA GLN A 109 2.97 5.86 15.65
C GLN A 109 1.76 5.81 14.71
N GLY A 110 1.98 5.49 13.44
CA GLY A 110 0.95 5.53 12.40
C GLY A 110 0.21 4.21 12.20
N PHE A 111 0.86 3.08 12.45
CA PHE A 111 0.20 1.77 12.30
C PHE A 111 -0.94 1.58 13.31
N GLY A 112 -2.12 1.25 12.82
CA GLY A 112 -3.38 1.11 13.57
C GLY A 112 -4.24 2.38 13.58
N LYS A 113 -3.78 3.48 12.97
CA LYS A 113 -4.47 4.79 12.99
C LYS A 113 -5.31 5.07 11.74
N GLY A 114 -5.35 4.16 10.78
CA GLY A 114 -6.09 4.31 9.54
C GLY A 114 -5.45 5.28 8.54
N TRP A 115 -4.16 5.61 8.69
CA TRP A 115 -3.51 6.63 7.87
C TRP A 115 -3.35 6.24 6.40
N GLY A 116 -3.31 4.94 6.11
CA GLY A 116 -3.18 4.46 4.74
C GLY A 116 -2.69 3.02 4.65
N ILE A 117 -1.97 2.72 3.58
CA ILE A 117 -1.63 1.35 3.17
C ILE A 117 -0.18 1.26 2.71
N PHE A 118 0.35 0.04 2.67
CA PHE A 118 1.69 -0.24 2.15
C PHE A 118 1.62 -1.09 0.88
N LEU A 119 2.62 -0.94 0.03
CA LEU A 119 2.72 -1.63 -1.25
C LEU A 119 4.15 -2.13 -1.48
N ARG A 120 4.28 -3.24 -2.18
CA ARG A 120 5.53 -3.64 -2.82
C ARG A 120 5.32 -3.76 -4.31
N SER A 121 6.24 -3.19 -5.07
CA SER A 121 6.12 -3.12 -6.53
C SER A 121 7.49 -3.06 -7.17
N TYR A 122 7.64 -3.71 -8.33
CA TYR A 122 8.83 -3.54 -9.18
C TYR A 122 8.84 -2.22 -9.97
N TYR A 123 7.72 -1.49 -10.01
CA TYR A 123 7.72 -0.15 -10.58
C TYR A 123 8.54 0.82 -9.75
N SER A 124 9.16 1.77 -10.44
CA SER A 124 9.64 3.01 -9.82
C SER A 124 8.46 3.81 -9.24
N ILE A 125 8.73 4.76 -8.33
CA ILE A 125 7.67 5.57 -7.75
C ILE A 125 6.86 6.34 -8.81
N ASN A 126 7.50 6.79 -9.89
CA ASN A 126 6.84 7.52 -10.96
C ASN A 126 5.88 6.62 -11.75
N GLU A 127 6.32 5.42 -12.15
CA GLU A 127 5.50 4.44 -12.83
C GLU A 127 4.33 3.98 -11.96
N LEU A 128 4.59 3.71 -10.68
CA LEU A 128 3.56 3.31 -9.73
C LEU A 128 2.54 4.43 -9.49
N THR A 129 2.99 5.68 -9.38
CA THR A 129 2.12 6.86 -9.26
C THR A 129 1.19 6.98 -10.47
N ASP A 130 1.71 6.89 -11.69
CA ASP A 130 0.88 6.99 -12.91
C ASP A 130 -0.02 5.77 -13.11
N HIS A 131 0.39 4.60 -12.64
CA HIS A 131 -0.45 3.42 -12.61
C HIS A 131 -1.66 3.60 -11.67
N LEU A 132 -1.40 3.97 -10.42
CA LEU A 132 -2.41 4.11 -9.37
C LEU A 132 -3.41 5.25 -9.62
N ARG A 133 -2.96 6.34 -10.26
CA ARG A 133 -3.82 7.47 -10.65
C ARG A 133 -5.01 7.09 -11.54
N LYS A 134 -4.90 5.97 -12.28
CA LYS A 134 -5.97 5.45 -13.15
C LYS A 134 -7.18 4.96 -12.34
N PHE A 135 -6.99 4.64 -11.06
CA PHE A 135 -8.01 4.06 -10.19
C PHE A 135 -8.61 5.04 -9.19
N ASN A 136 -8.25 6.33 -9.23
CA ASN A 136 -8.81 7.33 -8.32
C ASN A 136 -10.31 7.52 -8.49
N GLN A 137 -10.86 7.20 -9.66
CA GLN A 137 -12.28 7.33 -9.94
C GLN A 137 -12.83 6.02 -10.50
N VAL A 138 -14.04 5.68 -10.08
CA VAL A 138 -14.83 4.58 -10.61
C VAL A 138 -16.16 5.13 -11.07
N TYR A 139 -16.69 4.59 -12.17
CA TYR A 139 -18.01 4.97 -12.65
C TYR A 139 -19.06 4.05 -12.01
N SER A 140 -20.05 4.63 -11.32
CA SER A 140 -21.20 3.89 -10.81
C SER A 140 -22.23 3.74 -11.93
N ASP A 141 -22.41 2.51 -12.41
CA ASP A 141 -23.47 2.23 -13.39
C ASP A 141 -24.88 2.31 -12.81
N VAL A 142 -25.02 2.18 -11.50
CA VAL A 142 -26.31 2.30 -10.79
C VAL A 142 -26.72 3.76 -10.72
N ASP A 143 -25.82 4.60 -10.25
CA ASP A 143 -26.10 6.02 -9.98
C ASP A 143 -25.81 6.93 -11.18
N LYS A 144 -25.16 6.39 -12.22
CA LYS A 144 -24.73 7.10 -13.44
C LYS A 144 -23.83 8.31 -13.14
N ILE A 145 -22.97 8.19 -12.14
CA ILE A 145 -22.02 9.23 -11.71
C ILE A 145 -20.61 8.68 -11.51
N TRP A 146 -19.62 9.55 -11.63
CA TRP A 146 -18.24 9.26 -11.23
C TRP A 146 -18.08 9.42 -9.73
N LEU A 147 -17.50 8.41 -9.08
CA LEU A 147 -17.21 8.38 -7.66
C LEU A 147 -15.71 8.36 -7.42
N MET A 148 -15.27 9.03 -6.35
CA MET A 148 -13.88 8.92 -5.89
C MET A 148 -13.68 7.55 -5.23
N PHE A 149 -12.78 6.74 -5.79
CA PHE A 149 -12.41 5.46 -5.21
C PHE A 149 -11.15 5.61 -4.37
N ARG A 150 -11.35 5.70 -3.05
CA ARG A 150 -10.26 5.75 -2.07
C ARG A 150 -9.66 4.35 -1.84
N TYR A 151 -9.11 3.73 -2.89
CA TYR A 151 -8.45 2.41 -2.81
C TYR A 151 -7.31 2.37 -1.78
N TYR A 152 -6.76 3.53 -1.41
CA TYR A 152 -5.73 3.71 -0.40
C TYR A 152 -6.25 3.79 1.04
N SER A 153 -7.57 3.67 1.25
CA SER A 153 -8.15 3.56 2.58
C SER A 153 -8.12 2.11 3.06
N PRO A 154 -7.73 1.83 4.32
CA PRO A 154 -7.81 0.49 4.91
C PRO A 154 -9.20 -0.17 4.79
N VAL A 155 -10.26 0.63 4.83
CA VAL A 155 -11.64 0.14 4.67
C VAL A 155 -11.87 -0.38 3.25
N ALA A 156 -11.47 0.38 2.23
CA ALA A 156 -11.62 -0.01 0.83
C ALA A 156 -10.79 -1.25 0.50
N ILE A 157 -9.57 -1.34 1.01
CA ILE A 157 -8.71 -2.52 0.87
C ILE A 157 -9.35 -3.76 1.47
N LYS A 158 -10.02 -3.65 2.62
CA LYS A 158 -10.64 -4.82 3.25
C LYS A 158 -11.95 -5.24 2.58
N GLN A 159 -12.76 -4.28 2.17
CA GLN A 159 -14.15 -4.52 1.77
C GLN A 159 -14.36 -4.61 0.25
N VAL A 160 -13.49 -4.01 -0.55
CA VAL A 160 -13.67 -3.89 -1.99
C VAL A 160 -12.60 -4.65 -2.75
N LEU A 161 -11.32 -4.36 -2.51
CA LEU A 161 -10.23 -4.83 -3.37
C LEU A 161 -10.18 -6.38 -3.56
N PRO A 162 -10.32 -7.21 -2.51
CA PRO A 162 -10.28 -8.67 -2.64
C PRO A 162 -11.43 -9.24 -3.47
N TYR A 163 -12.53 -8.51 -3.53
CA TYR A 163 -13.78 -8.90 -4.16
C TYR A 163 -13.98 -8.25 -5.54
N LEU A 164 -13.01 -7.45 -6.00
CA LEU A 164 -13.03 -6.96 -7.37
C LEU A 164 -13.13 -8.13 -8.36
N PRO A 165 -13.86 -7.94 -9.49
CA PRO A 165 -13.85 -8.89 -10.59
C PRO A 165 -12.43 -9.29 -10.99
N GLY A 166 -12.28 -10.51 -11.52
CA GLY A 166 -10.96 -11.10 -11.83
C GLY A 166 -10.04 -10.18 -12.62
N ASN A 167 -10.56 -9.59 -13.69
CA ASN A 167 -9.79 -8.71 -14.57
C ASN A 167 -9.43 -7.38 -13.88
N ASP A 168 -10.39 -6.75 -13.19
CA ASP A 168 -10.15 -5.49 -12.48
C ASP A 168 -9.09 -5.66 -11.38
N PHE A 169 -9.13 -6.79 -10.66
CA PHE A 169 -8.12 -7.12 -9.66
C PHE A 169 -6.74 -7.31 -10.29
N ILE A 170 -6.66 -8.08 -11.39
CA ILE A 170 -5.39 -8.30 -12.12
C ILE A 170 -4.84 -6.99 -12.66
N ASP A 171 -5.71 -6.13 -13.19
CA ASP A 171 -5.32 -4.83 -13.72
C ASP A 171 -4.84 -3.88 -12.63
N PHE A 172 -5.50 -3.86 -11.46
CA PHE A 172 -5.08 -3.08 -10.30
C PHE A 172 -3.77 -3.60 -9.69
N MET A 173 -3.62 -4.91 -9.52
CA MET A 173 -2.43 -5.52 -8.92
C MET A 173 -1.25 -5.65 -9.91
N ARG A 174 -1.38 -5.11 -11.13
CA ARG A 174 -0.35 -5.25 -12.16
C ARG A 174 0.96 -4.60 -11.71
N GLN A 175 1.99 -5.42 -11.51
CA GLN A 175 3.30 -5.04 -10.94
C GLN A 175 3.24 -4.60 -9.47
N ILE A 176 2.11 -4.78 -8.78
CA ILE A 176 2.02 -4.68 -7.33
C ILE A 176 2.09 -6.11 -6.80
N ASN A 177 3.25 -6.48 -6.26
CA ASN A 177 3.50 -7.84 -5.77
C ASN A 177 2.82 -8.11 -4.43
N GLN A 178 2.60 -7.06 -3.65
CA GLN A 178 1.97 -7.16 -2.35
C GLN A 178 1.32 -5.84 -1.98
N LEU A 179 0.09 -5.92 -1.49
CA LEU A 179 -0.60 -4.81 -0.85
C LEU A 179 -0.85 -5.18 0.60
N MET A 180 -0.60 -4.26 1.52
CA MET A 180 -0.72 -4.48 2.95
C MET A 180 -1.52 -3.37 3.59
N SER A 181 -2.45 -3.74 4.44
CA SER A 181 -3.24 -2.79 5.22
C SER A 181 -3.45 -3.34 6.62
N GLU A 182 -3.46 -2.46 7.60
CA GLU A 182 -3.99 -2.79 8.91
C GLU A 182 -5.47 -3.23 8.80
N VAL A 183 -5.83 -4.20 9.64
CA VAL A 183 -7.22 -4.58 9.92
C VAL A 183 -7.63 -4.10 11.31
N SER A 184 -6.67 -4.07 12.22
CA SER A 184 -6.73 -3.48 13.56
C SER A 184 -5.30 -3.16 14.02
N GLU A 185 -5.13 -2.57 15.20
CA GLU A 185 -3.81 -2.34 15.79
C GLU A 185 -2.99 -3.63 16.00
N LYS A 186 -3.67 -4.78 16.06
CA LYS A 186 -3.11 -6.11 16.31
C LYS A 186 -3.10 -7.03 15.09
N SER A 187 -3.55 -6.57 13.93
CA SER A 187 -3.60 -7.44 12.76
C SER A 187 -3.38 -6.72 11.43
N LEU A 188 -2.68 -7.42 10.55
CA LEU A 188 -2.33 -6.98 9.21
C LEU A 188 -3.00 -7.89 8.18
N MET A 189 -3.56 -7.31 7.13
CA MET A 189 -4.00 -8.02 5.93
C MET A 189 -2.98 -7.83 4.82
N ILE A 190 -2.69 -8.91 4.12
CA ILE A 190 -1.85 -8.97 2.94
C ILE A 190 -2.70 -9.44 1.76
N ILE A 191 -2.64 -8.71 0.65
CA ILE A 191 -3.25 -9.05 -0.63
C ILE A 191 -2.15 -9.30 -1.65
N ARG A 192 -2.26 -10.40 -2.39
CA ARG A 192 -1.36 -10.82 -3.48
C ARG A 192 -2.14 -11.47 -4.61
#